data_AF-A0A4S8HEU2-F1
#
_entry.id   AF-A0A4S8HEU2-F1
#
_cell.length_a   1.000
_cell.length_b   1.000
_cell.length_c   1.000
_cell.angle_alpha   90.00
_cell.angle_beta   90.00
_cell.angle_gamma   90.00
#
_symmetry.space_group_name_H-M   'P 1'
#
loop_
_entity.id
_entity.type
_entity.pdbx_description
1 polymer ?
#
loop_
_entity_poly.entity_id
_entity_poly.type
_entity_poly.pdbx_seq_one_letter_code
_entity_poly.pdbx_strand_id
1 'polypeptide(L)'
;MRLIVNWGIPILCALYLSLFIGQYFSATAFRYLFPGFLFLFIFRFYIKTFSEKHAGEPVKKKGLIAGIVLSAIIVWAGATYLVPEVIRINRVAQITLTALGKKNEKSHGFEIWLRGVDNNGSIDLSTVPLDRGWKRKDNNLYAAESFPATLHIRLDHLSRKPSLLFLKHDWSGIVQVSNGNQQDVVDLYAATKEDYKYPLDVKQAVALNDSTANHLMGYILAFLFYSVIFYFLLVEIGGKQRVGA
;
A
#
# COMPACT_ATOMS: atom_id res chain seq x y z
N MET A 1 14.20 -18.81 28.88
CA MET A 1 14.08 -19.54 27.60
C MET A 1 12.65 -20.03 27.31
N ARG A 2 11.98 -20.75 28.22
CA ARG A 2 10.58 -21.23 28.01
C ARG A 2 9.58 -20.13 27.62
N LEU A 3 9.66 -18.96 28.24
CA LEU A 3 8.75 -17.83 27.95
C LEU A 3 8.92 -17.30 26.52
N ILE A 4 10.16 -17.16 26.05
CA ILE A 4 10.47 -16.71 24.67
C ILE A 4 9.97 -17.74 23.65
N VAL A 5 10.18 -19.03 23.91
CA VAL A 5 9.70 -20.09 23.00
C VAL A 5 8.17 -20.13 22.97
N ASN A 6 7.51 -20.07 24.12
CA ASN A 6 6.06 -20.24 24.23
C ASN A 6 5.24 -19.01 23.81
N TRP A 7 5.83 -17.82 23.83
CA TRP A 7 5.13 -16.56 23.53
C TRP A 7 5.85 -15.70 22.50
N GLY A 8 7.17 -15.55 22.59
CA GLY A 8 7.94 -14.74 21.66
C GLY A 8 7.84 -15.23 20.22
N ILE A 9 8.06 -16.53 19.98
CA ILE A 9 7.98 -17.11 18.62
C ILE A 9 6.55 -17.02 18.04
N PRO A 10 5.48 -17.41 18.76
CA PRO A 10 4.11 -17.24 18.24
C PRO A 10 3.76 -15.79 17.93
N ILE A 11 4.15 -14.83 18.79
CA ILE A 11 3.91 -13.40 18.56
C ILE A 11 4.64 -12.93 17.30
N LEU A 12 5.91 -13.29 17.14
CA LEU A 12 6.69 -12.96 15.94
C LEU A 12 6.01 -13.50 14.68
N CYS A 13 5.62 -14.77 14.66
CA CYS A 13 4.99 -15.40 13.51
C CYS A 13 3.62 -14.77 13.20
N ALA A 14 2.82 -14.51 14.23
CA ALA A 14 1.53 -13.84 14.09
C ALA A 14 1.68 -12.42 13.54
N LEU A 15 2.67 -11.66 14.04
CA LEU A 15 2.96 -10.31 13.56
C LEU A 15 3.38 -10.32 12.10
N TYR A 16 4.33 -11.20 11.72
CA TYR A 16 4.78 -11.33 10.34
C TYR A 16 3.62 -11.67 9.39
N LEU A 17 2.84 -12.72 9.68
CA LEU A 17 1.74 -13.12 8.80
C LEU A 17 0.61 -12.10 8.72
N SER A 18 0.29 -11.41 9.82
CA SER A 18 -0.71 -10.33 9.79
C SER A 18 -0.28 -9.18 8.88
N LEU A 19 0.98 -8.73 8.98
CA LEU A 19 1.52 -7.69 8.10
C LEU A 19 1.58 -8.18 6.64
N PHE A 20 2.05 -9.42 6.44
CA PHE A 20 2.16 -10.05 5.13
C PHE A 20 0.82 -10.18 4.43
N ILE A 21 -0.25 -10.51 5.15
CA ILE A 21 -1.60 -10.55 4.59
C ILE A 21 -2.12 -9.13 4.35
N GLY A 22 -1.86 -8.20 5.27
CA GLY A 22 -2.31 -6.81 5.15
C GLY A 22 -1.74 -6.02 3.97
N GLN A 23 -0.61 -6.43 3.42
CA GLN A 23 -0.13 -5.84 2.18
C GLN A 23 -1.06 -6.15 0.99
N TYR A 24 -1.75 -7.30 0.99
CA TYR A 24 -2.62 -7.72 -0.10
C TYR A 24 -4.07 -7.26 0.07
N PHE A 25 -4.59 -7.22 1.30
CA PHE A 25 -5.95 -6.79 1.58
C PHE A 25 -6.01 -5.30 1.96
N SER A 26 -6.93 -4.52 1.39
CA SER A 26 -7.19 -3.12 1.79
C SER A 26 -8.00 -3.07 3.10
N ALA A 27 -7.48 -3.69 4.15
CA ALA A 27 -8.20 -3.82 5.42
C ALA A 27 -7.78 -2.70 6.38
N THR A 28 -8.74 -2.20 7.16
CA THR A 28 -8.48 -1.30 8.28
C THR A 28 -7.65 -2.00 9.36
N ALA A 29 -6.89 -1.24 10.16
CA ALA A 29 -6.00 -1.79 11.20
C ALA A 29 -6.70 -2.81 12.11
N PHE A 30 -7.97 -2.58 12.42
CA PHE A 30 -8.80 -3.47 13.24
C PHE A 30 -9.01 -4.86 12.61
N ARG A 31 -9.06 -4.96 11.28
CA ARG A 31 -9.21 -6.24 10.56
C ARG A 31 -7.94 -7.09 10.59
N TYR A 32 -6.79 -6.55 11.01
CA TYR A 32 -5.56 -7.33 11.25
C TYR A 32 -5.50 -7.98 12.63
N LEU A 33 -6.32 -7.51 13.59
CA LEU A 33 -6.37 -8.09 14.92
C LEU A 33 -6.89 -9.52 14.90
N PHE A 34 -7.98 -9.77 14.17
CA PHE A 34 -8.57 -11.11 14.05
C PHE A 34 -7.60 -12.16 13.49
N PRO A 35 -6.99 -11.99 12.30
CA PRO A 35 -6.00 -12.95 11.81
C PRO A 35 -4.77 -13.01 12.71
N GLY A 36 -4.36 -11.91 13.34
CA GLY A 36 -3.26 -11.90 14.31
C GLY A 36 -3.51 -12.81 15.51
N PHE A 37 -4.69 -12.71 16.14
CA PHE A 37 -5.06 -13.61 17.23
C PHE A 37 -5.17 -15.06 16.75
N LEU A 38 -5.77 -15.30 15.58
CA LEU A 38 -5.86 -16.64 15.00
C LEU A 38 -4.46 -17.26 14.81
N PHE A 39 -3.53 -16.55 14.18
CA PHE A 39 -2.15 -17.02 14.00
C PHE A 39 -1.44 -17.23 15.32
N LEU A 40 -1.65 -16.35 16.31
CA LEU A 40 -1.07 -16.51 17.63
C LEU A 40 -1.49 -17.85 18.26
N PHE A 41 -2.77 -18.21 18.20
CA PHE A 41 -3.27 -19.48 18.72
C PHE A 41 -2.72 -20.68 17.93
N ILE A 42 -2.71 -20.60 16.59
CA ILE A 42 -2.18 -21.66 15.72
C ILE A 42 -0.71 -21.94 16.04
N PHE A 43 0.13 -20.91 16.06
CA PHE A 43 1.57 -21.07 16.33
C PHE A 43 1.83 -21.49 17.77
N ARG A 44 1.05 -20.99 18.73
CA ARG A 44 1.17 -21.44 20.12
C ARG A 44 0.87 -22.93 20.26
N PHE A 45 -0.20 -23.41 19.63
CA PHE A 45 -0.55 -24.83 19.61
C PHE A 45 0.56 -25.64 18.95
N TYR A 46 1.02 -25.23 17.76
CA TYR A 46 2.10 -25.90 17.04
C TYR A 46 3.39 -25.99 17.85
N ILE A 47 3.84 -24.89 18.46
CA ILE A 47 5.08 -24.88 19.26
C ILE A 47 4.98 -25.76 20.49
N LYS A 48 3.81 -25.79 21.15
CA LYS A 48 3.58 -26.69 22.29
C LYS A 48 3.76 -28.15 21.85
N THR A 49 3.06 -28.57 20.80
CA THR A 49 3.16 -29.95 20.26
C THR A 49 4.57 -30.28 19.80
N PHE A 50 5.24 -29.36 19.13
CA PHE A 50 6.63 -29.52 18.69
C PHE A 50 7.60 -29.67 19.87
N SER A 51 7.45 -28.81 20.89
CA SER A 51 8.30 -28.84 22.09
C SER A 51 8.08 -30.08 22.94
N GLU A 52 6.86 -30.63 22.98
CA GLU A 52 6.56 -31.89 23.67
C GLU A 52 7.16 -33.08 22.94
N LYS A 53 7.03 -33.12 21.60
CA LYS A 53 7.59 -34.19 20.76
C LYS A 53 9.12 -34.28 20.83
N HIS A 54 9.80 -33.13 20.88
CA HIS A 54 11.26 -33.06 20.95
C HIS A 54 11.77 -32.73 22.37
N ALA A 55 10.96 -32.99 23.39
CA ALA A 55 11.36 -32.76 24.77
C ALA A 55 12.60 -33.60 25.13
N GLY A 56 13.65 -32.92 25.62
CA GLY A 56 14.91 -33.57 26.02
C GLY A 56 15.95 -33.70 24.89
N GLU A 57 15.60 -33.39 23.63
CA GLU A 57 16.62 -33.32 22.58
C GLU A 57 17.44 -32.02 22.70
N PRO A 58 18.78 -32.09 22.66
CA PRO A 58 19.60 -30.89 22.63
C PRO A 58 19.43 -30.12 21.33
N VAL A 59 19.44 -28.79 21.41
CA VAL A 59 19.38 -27.91 20.23
C VAL A 59 20.56 -28.21 19.30
N LYS A 60 20.26 -28.68 18.09
CA LYS A 60 21.28 -29.03 17.08
C LYS A 60 21.85 -27.74 16.47
N LYS A 61 23.01 -27.29 16.94
CA LYS A 61 23.71 -26.07 16.44
C LYS A 61 23.81 -26.03 14.91
N LYS A 62 24.10 -27.18 14.27
CA LYS A 62 24.17 -27.29 12.81
C LYS A 62 22.84 -26.98 12.12
N GLY A 63 21.73 -27.45 12.67
CA GLY A 63 20.38 -27.16 12.15
C GLY A 63 20.00 -25.69 12.31
N LEU A 64 20.37 -25.08 13.44
CA LEU A 64 20.17 -23.64 13.66
C LEU A 64 20.92 -22.79 12.63
N ILE A 65 22.22 -23.08 12.42
CA ILE A 65 23.04 -22.34 11.44
C ILE A 65 22.50 -22.52 10.03
N ALA A 66 22.16 -23.76 9.64
CA ALA A 66 21.57 -24.03 8.34
C ALA A 66 20.24 -23.28 8.13
N GLY A 67 19.38 -23.24 9.15
CA GLY A 67 18.12 -22.47 9.11
C GLY A 67 18.34 -20.98 8.92
N ILE A 68 19.33 -20.40 9.61
CA ILE A 68 19.72 -18.98 9.46
C ILE A 68 20.18 -18.69 8.02
N VAL A 69 21.07 -19.53 7.48
CA VAL A 69 21.59 -19.35 6.11
C VAL A 69 20.48 -19.46 5.06
N LEU A 70 19.62 -20.49 5.17
CA LEU A 70 18.48 -20.66 4.26
C LEU A 70 17.50 -19.49 4.33
N SER A 71 17.32 -18.91 5.51
CA SER A 71 16.48 -17.71 5.71
C SER A 71 17.03 -16.48 5.01
N ALA A 72 18.35 -16.25 5.12
CA ALA A 72 19.00 -15.16 4.41
C ALA A 72 18.85 -15.32 2.89
N ILE A 73 19.05 -16.54 2.37
CA ILE A 73 18.90 -16.83 0.93
C ILE A 73 17.47 -16.60 0.47
N ILE A 74 16.45 -17.12 1.18
CA ILE A 74 15.06 -16.99 0.74
C ILE A 74 14.56 -15.55 0.84
N VAL A 75 14.95 -14.81 1.89
CA VAL A 75 14.54 -13.42 2.06
C VAL A 75 15.22 -12.52 1.02
N TRP A 76 16.48 -12.81 0.67
CA TRP A 76 17.17 -12.09 -0.40
C TRP A 76 16.54 -12.38 -1.77
N ALA A 77 16.37 -13.67 -2.13
CA ALA A 77 15.80 -14.06 -3.42
C ALA A 77 14.33 -13.68 -3.57
N GLY A 78 13.58 -13.67 -2.47
CA GLY A 78 12.15 -13.37 -2.42
C GLY A 78 11.81 -11.98 -1.90
N ALA A 79 12.77 -11.05 -1.83
CA ALA A 79 12.60 -9.77 -1.14
C ALA A 79 11.32 -9.02 -1.57
N THR A 80 11.06 -8.97 -2.88
CA THR A 80 9.88 -8.32 -3.48
C THR A 80 8.55 -8.92 -3.02
N TYR A 81 8.52 -10.20 -2.66
CA TYR A 81 7.28 -10.94 -2.40
C TYR A 81 7.12 -11.38 -0.96
N LEU A 82 8.21 -11.52 -0.21
CA LEU A 82 8.26 -12.12 1.13
C LEU A 82 8.46 -11.07 2.24
N VAL A 83 8.98 -9.89 1.91
CA VAL A 83 9.20 -8.84 2.91
C VAL A 83 7.91 -8.02 3.07
N PRO A 84 7.26 -8.04 4.24
CA PRO A 84 6.04 -7.27 4.44
C PRO A 84 6.35 -5.78 4.51
N GLU A 85 5.51 -4.97 3.87
CA GLU A 85 5.50 -3.53 4.11
C GLU A 85 4.98 -3.24 5.53
N VAL A 86 5.86 -2.92 6.47
CA VAL A 86 5.55 -2.89 7.92
C VAL A 86 4.53 -1.81 8.29
N ILE A 87 4.36 -0.76 7.50
CA ILE A 87 3.35 0.28 7.69
C ILE A 87 2.97 0.81 6.30
N ARG A 88 1.68 0.80 5.95
CA ARG A 88 1.21 1.56 4.78
C ARG A 88 1.42 3.03 5.08
N ILE A 89 2.46 3.58 4.47
CA ILE A 89 2.85 4.97 4.62
C ILE A 89 1.67 5.82 4.15
N ASN A 90 1.38 6.91 4.87
CA ASN A 90 0.55 7.98 4.34
C ASN A 90 1.23 8.48 3.07
N ARG A 91 0.83 7.93 1.93
CA ARG A 91 1.26 8.41 0.63
C ARG A 91 0.44 9.65 0.34
N VAL A 92 1.16 10.70 -0.02
CA VAL A 92 0.56 11.98 -0.37
C VAL A 92 0.85 12.27 -1.82
N ALA A 93 -0.19 12.65 -2.56
CA ALA A 93 -0.05 13.17 -3.91
C ALA A 93 -0.28 14.68 -3.85
N GLN A 94 0.60 15.40 -4.53
CA GLN A 94 0.40 16.81 -4.85
C GLN A 94 0.04 16.89 -6.32
N ILE A 95 -1.23 17.16 -6.57
CA ILE A 95 -1.79 17.25 -7.91
C ILE A 95 -1.93 18.72 -8.23
N THR A 96 -1.46 19.10 -9.41
CA THR A 96 -1.65 20.45 -9.94
C THR A 96 -2.50 20.34 -11.20
N LEU A 97 -3.67 20.97 -11.17
CA LEU A 97 -4.56 21.10 -12.31
C LEU A 97 -4.40 22.49 -12.90
N THR A 98 -4.08 22.60 -14.18
CA THR A 98 -4.00 23.89 -14.86
C THR A 98 -4.98 23.92 -16.01
N ALA A 99 -6.04 24.70 -15.89
CA ALA A 99 -6.94 25.02 -16.99
C ALA A 99 -6.20 25.97 -17.94
N LEU A 100 -5.96 25.53 -19.17
CA LEU A 100 -5.06 26.23 -20.11
C LEU A 100 -5.73 27.38 -20.87
N GLY A 101 -7.05 27.53 -20.77
CA GLY A 101 -7.82 28.46 -21.61
C GLY A 101 -7.80 28.09 -23.10
N LYS A 102 -7.43 26.84 -23.41
CA LYS A 102 -7.40 26.30 -24.78
C LYS A 102 -8.59 25.36 -24.99
N LYS A 103 -9.05 25.29 -26.23
CA LYS A 103 -10.11 24.39 -26.67
C LYS A 103 -9.75 23.78 -28.02
N ASN A 104 -10.30 22.62 -28.33
CA ASN A 104 -10.22 22.06 -29.68
C ASN A 104 -11.21 22.77 -30.63
N GLU A 105 -11.16 22.44 -31.91
CA GLU A 105 -12.01 23.04 -32.95
C GLU A 105 -13.50 22.73 -32.77
N LYS A 106 -13.83 21.59 -32.15
CA LYS A 106 -15.20 21.11 -31.97
C LYS A 106 -15.89 21.69 -30.72
N SER A 107 -15.12 22.24 -29.79
CA SER A 107 -15.64 22.76 -28.52
C SER A 107 -16.14 24.20 -28.67
N HIS A 108 -17.23 24.52 -28.00
CA HIS A 108 -17.82 25.84 -27.91
C HIS A 108 -17.18 26.71 -26.81
N GLY A 109 -16.43 26.11 -25.90
CA GLY A 109 -15.87 26.81 -24.73
C GLY A 109 -14.53 26.23 -24.27
N PHE A 110 -14.05 26.73 -23.14
CA PHE A 110 -12.80 26.30 -22.51
C PHE A 110 -13.01 25.98 -21.02
N GLU A 111 -14.26 25.68 -20.65
CA GLU A 111 -14.64 25.45 -19.26
C GLU A 111 -14.03 24.15 -18.74
N ILE A 112 -13.55 24.16 -17.51
CA ILE A 112 -13.08 22.95 -16.83
C ILE A 112 -13.91 22.76 -15.56
N TRP A 113 -14.47 21.57 -15.42
CA TRP A 113 -15.32 21.19 -14.29
C TRP A 113 -14.74 19.95 -13.61
N LEU A 114 -14.26 20.12 -12.38
CA LEU A 114 -13.88 19.01 -11.50
C LEU A 114 -15.05 18.71 -10.56
N ARG A 115 -15.65 17.53 -10.75
CA ARG A 115 -16.83 17.04 -10.03
C ARG A 115 -16.47 16.30 -8.74
N GLY A 116 -15.26 15.75 -8.66
CA GLY A 116 -14.81 15.04 -7.47
C GLY A 116 -13.39 14.51 -7.58
N VAL A 117 -12.92 13.98 -6.46
CA VAL A 117 -11.71 13.17 -6.39
C VAL A 117 -12.09 11.86 -5.69
N ASP A 118 -11.85 10.73 -6.34
CA ASP A 118 -12.08 9.41 -5.75
C ASP A 118 -10.77 8.87 -5.17
N ASN A 119 -10.76 8.63 -3.87
CA ASN A 119 -9.61 8.09 -3.14
C ASN A 119 -10.06 7.07 -2.08
N ASN A 120 -10.69 5.96 -2.52
CA ASN A 120 -11.50 5.04 -1.69
C ASN A 120 -12.81 5.68 -1.19
N GLY A 121 -13.44 6.49 -2.04
CA GLY A 121 -14.59 7.31 -1.69
C GLY A 121 -14.41 8.74 -2.21
N SER A 122 -15.53 9.45 -2.38
CA SER A 122 -15.50 10.83 -2.83
C SER A 122 -14.93 11.73 -1.74
N ILE A 123 -13.88 12.47 -2.07
CA ILE A 123 -13.40 13.56 -1.25
C ILE A 123 -14.36 14.73 -1.39
N ASP A 124 -14.63 15.41 -0.28
CA ASP A 124 -15.38 16.65 -0.29
C ASP A 124 -14.52 17.78 -0.89
N LEU A 125 -14.88 18.21 -2.10
CA LEU A 125 -14.25 19.34 -2.78
C LEU A 125 -14.36 20.64 -1.98
N SER A 126 -15.24 20.69 -0.96
CA SER A 126 -15.35 21.83 -0.08
C SER A 126 -14.08 22.10 0.75
N THR A 127 -13.22 21.10 0.88
CA THR A 127 -11.95 21.17 1.61
C THR A 127 -10.76 21.61 0.74
N VAL A 128 -10.92 21.59 -0.58
CA VAL A 128 -9.85 21.97 -1.51
C VAL A 128 -9.71 23.49 -1.54
N PRO A 129 -8.54 24.06 -1.21
CA PRO A 129 -8.32 25.50 -1.29
C PRO A 129 -8.58 26.02 -2.71
N LEU A 130 -9.25 27.16 -2.81
CA LEU A 130 -9.45 27.81 -4.11
C LEU A 130 -8.24 28.66 -4.46
N ASP A 131 -7.69 28.41 -5.63
CA ASP A 131 -6.65 29.21 -6.25
C ASP A 131 -7.25 30.20 -7.27
N ARG A 132 -6.44 31.17 -7.72
CA ARG A 132 -6.88 32.22 -8.64
C ARG A 132 -7.41 31.62 -9.95
N GLY A 133 -8.64 31.99 -10.33
CA GLY A 133 -9.29 31.57 -11.57
C GLY A 133 -10.20 30.34 -11.42
N TRP A 134 -10.11 29.63 -10.28
CA TRP A 134 -11.06 28.59 -9.92
C TRP A 134 -12.16 29.14 -9.00
N LYS A 135 -13.39 28.70 -9.21
CA LYS A 135 -14.57 29.05 -8.43
C LYS A 135 -15.32 27.79 -8.01
N ARG A 136 -16.15 27.91 -6.98
CA ARG A 136 -17.12 26.87 -6.62
C ARG A 136 -18.46 27.13 -7.28
N LYS A 137 -19.04 26.09 -7.88
CA LYS A 137 -20.37 26.13 -8.49
C LYS A 137 -21.04 24.77 -8.38
N ASP A 138 -22.21 24.71 -7.77
CA ASP A 138 -23.02 23.49 -7.61
C ASP A 138 -22.24 22.31 -6.98
N ASN A 139 -21.48 22.58 -5.91
CA ASN A 139 -20.55 21.65 -5.24
C ASN A 139 -19.35 21.17 -6.07
N ASN A 140 -19.07 21.79 -7.22
CA ASN A 140 -17.93 21.47 -8.07
C ASN A 140 -16.89 22.59 -8.07
N LEU A 141 -15.68 22.27 -8.50
CA LEU A 141 -14.66 23.26 -8.82
C LEU A 141 -14.69 23.55 -10.32
N TYR A 142 -14.70 24.83 -10.67
CA TYR A 142 -14.96 25.33 -12.01
C TYR A 142 -13.97 26.42 -12.40
N ALA A 143 -13.44 26.37 -13.62
CA ALA A 143 -12.60 27.42 -14.21
C ALA A 143 -13.08 27.80 -15.60
N ALA A 144 -13.30 29.11 -15.84
CA ALA A 144 -13.80 29.62 -17.13
C ALA A 144 -13.41 31.06 -17.50
N GLU A 145 -12.91 31.89 -16.58
CA GLU A 145 -12.83 33.35 -16.85
C GLU A 145 -11.40 33.91 -16.84
N SER A 146 -10.46 33.23 -16.18
CA SER A 146 -9.09 33.72 -16.03
C SER A 146 -8.14 32.56 -16.31
N PHE A 147 -7.32 32.69 -17.35
CA PHE A 147 -6.43 31.62 -17.78
C PHE A 147 -4.98 32.10 -17.93
N PRO A 148 -3.99 31.23 -17.67
CA PRO A 148 -4.14 29.90 -17.08
C PRO A 148 -4.65 29.98 -15.62
N ALA A 149 -5.52 29.04 -15.24
CA ALA A 149 -6.00 28.90 -13.86
C ALA A 149 -5.45 27.61 -13.26
N THR A 150 -4.63 27.73 -12.23
CA THR A 150 -4.02 26.59 -11.55
C THR A 150 -4.78 26.29 -10.26
N LEU A 151 -4.94 25.02 -9.93
CA LEU A 151 -5.52 24.51 -8.69
C LEU A 151 -4.60 23.44 -8.12
N HIS A 152 -4.22 23.59 -6.85
CA HIS A 152 -3.42 22.61 -6.13
C HIS A 152 -4.30 21.73 -5.24
N ILE A 153 -4.24 20.42 -5.46
CA ILE A 153 -4.97 19.42 -4.68
C ILE A 153 -3.96 18.54 -3.97
N ARG A 154 -4.08 18.50 -2.64
CA ARG A 154 -3.33 17.56 -1.81
C ARG A 154 -4.23 16.38 -1.46
N LEU A 155 -3.77 15.17 -1.79
CA LEU A 155 -4.44 13.94 -1.39
C LEU A 155 -3.61 13.23 -0.35
N ASP A 156 -4.13 13.12 0.87
CA ASP A 156 -3.55 12.29 1.91
C ASP A 156 -4.14 10.86 1.86
N HIS A 157 -3.42 9.89 2.42
CA HIS A 157 -3.85 8.49 2.50
C HIS A 157 -4.26 7.88 1.15
N LEU A 158 -3.40 7.97 0.13
CA LEU A 158 -3.74 7.49 -1.21
C LEU A 158 -4.18 6.02 -1.25
N SER A 159 -5.29 5.81 -1.93
CA SER A 159 -5.80 4.53 -2.39
C SER A 159 -4.88 3.92 -3.46
N ARG A 160 -5.12 2.66 -3.80
CA ARG A 160 -4.34 1.98 -4.86
C ARG A 160 -4.60 2.56 -6.26
N LYS A 161 -5.75 3.20 -6.48
CA LYS A 161 -6.20 3.71 -7.78
C LYS A 161 -7.00 5.01 -7.61
N PRO A 162 -6.37 6.09 -7.13
CA PRO A 162 -7.05 7.36 -7.01
C PRO A 162 -7.36 7.92 -8.39
N SER A 163 -8.44 8.68 -8.52
CA SER A 163 -8.83 9.29 -9.79
C SER A 163 -9.48 10.66 -9.60
N LEU A 164 -9.32 11.50 -10.61
CA LEU A 164 -10.04 12.77 -10.70
C LEU A 164 -11.30 12.54 -11.54
N LEU A 165 -12.43 13.09 -11.09
CA LEU A 165 -13.68 13.03 -11.82
C LEU A 165 -13.92 14.39 -12.47
N PHE A 166 -13.75 14.45 -13.78
CA PHE A 166 -14.07 15.61 -14.60
C PHE A 166 -15.45 15.46 -15.23
N LEU A 167 -16.09 16.59 -15.51
CA LEU A 167 -17.22 16.61 -16.42
C LEU A 167 -16.75 16.99 -17.82
N LYS A 168 -17.03 16.13 -18.80
CA LYS A 168 -16.82 16.42 -20.22
C LYS A 168 -18.14 16.85 -20.86
N HIS A 169 -18.08 17.88 -21.70
CA HIS A 169 -19.19 18.37 -22.50
C HIS A 169 -18.68 19.23 -23.66
N ASP A 170 -19.59 19.76 -24.45
CA ASP A 170 -19.35 20.50 -25.70
C ASP A 170 -18.74 21.88 -25.48
N TRP A 171 -18.77 22.40 -24.25
CA TRP A 171 -18.11 23.65 -23.83
C TRP A 171 -16.81 23.42 -23.05
N SER A 172 -16.37 22.16 -22.92
CA SER A 172 -15.18 21.84 -22.15
C SER A 172 -13.88 22.22 -22.87
N GLY A 173 -12.89 22.65 -22.10
CA GLY A 173 -11.55 22.98 -22.57
C GLY A 173 -10.51 21.88 -22.38
N ILE A 174 -9.25 22.29 -22.48
CA ILE A 174 -8.08 21.44 -22.25
C ILE A 174 -7.47 21.76 -20.87
N VAL A 175 -7.28 20.72 -20.05
CA VAL A 175 -6.64 20.79 -18.74
C VAL A 175 -5.30 20.08 -18.76
N GLN A 176 -4.31 20.64 -18.09
CA GLN A 176 -3.08 19.94 -17.76
C GLN A 176 -3.18 19.36 -16.36
N VAL A 177 -2.94 18.05 -16.21
CA VAL A 177 -2.85 17.37 -14.93
C VAL A 177 -1.39 17.04 -14.65
N SER A 178 -0.85 17.55 -13.55
CA SER A 178 0.54 17.29 -13.14
C SER A 178 0.55 16.61 -11.77
N ASN A 179 1.33 15.53 -11.63
CA ASN A 179 1.49 14.77 -10.39
C ASN A 179 2.95 14.28 -10.30
N GLY A 180 3.76 14.95 -9.47
CA GLY A 180 5.21 14.75 -9.44
C GLY A 180 5.83 15.07 -10.80
N ASN A 181 6.54 14.12 -11.38
CA ASN A 181 7.18 14.22 -12.70
C ASN A 181 6.24 13.87 -13.87
N GLN A 182 5.02 13.40 -13.61
CA GLN A 182 4.04 13.14 -14.66
C GLN A 182 3.29 14.42 -14.99
N GLN A 183 3.14 14.69 -16.28
CA GLN A 183 2.40 15.83 -16.79
C GLN A 183 1.64 15.38 -18.04
N ASP A 184 0.31 15.35 -17.93
CA ASP A 184 -0.56 14.98 -19.03
C ASP A 184 -1.44 16.18 -19.41
N VAL A 185 -1.68 16.33 -20.72
CA VAL A 185 -2.62 17.31 -21.26
C VAL A 185 -3.85 16.57 -21.75
N VAL A 186 -5.00 16.89 -21.18
CA VAL A 186 -6.26 16.18 -21.38
C VAL A 186 -7.28 17.12 -22.00
N ASP A 187 -7.82 16.72 -23.14
CA ASP A 187 -8.97 17.38 -23.78
C ASP A 187 -10.27 16.83 -23.17
N LEU A 188 -11.04 17.70 -22.52
CA LEU A 188 -12.29 17.33 -21.86
C LEU A 188 -13.51 17.50 -22.77
N TYR A 189 -13.35 17.81 -24.05
CA TYR A 189 -14.48 17.88 -24.98
C TYR A 189 -15.23 16.54 -25.12
N ALA A 190 -16.56 16.61 -25.09
CA ALA A 190 -17.45 15.55 -25.53
C ALA A 190 -18.71 16.17 -26.15
N ALA A 191 -19.24 15.60 -27.23
CA ALA A 191 -20.45 16.12 -27.87
C ALA A 191 -21.69 16.05 -26.96
N THR A 192 -21.68 15.12 -26.00
CA THR A 192 -22.71 14.96 -24.97
C THR A 192 -22.07 14.98 -23.60
N LYS A 193 -22.81 15.47 -22.60
CA LYS A 193 -22.37 15.54 -21.21
C LYS A 193 -22.06 14.13 -20.66
N GLU A 194 -20.84 13.92 -20.19
CA GLU A 194 -20.40 12.66 -19.58
C GLU A 194 -19.40 12.89 -18.44
N ASP A 195 -19.35 11.98 -17.47
CA ASP A 195 -18.33 11.98 -16.43
C ASP A 195 -17.09 11.24 -16.92
N TYR A 196 -15.92 11.85 -16.74
CA TYR A 196 -14.62 11.28 -17.11
C TYR A 196 -13.74 11.05 -15.89
N LYS A 197 -13.36 9.78 -15.69
CA LYS A 197 -12.43 9.37 -14.64
C LYS A 197 -11.01 9.36 -15.16
N TYR A 198 -10.23 10.36 -14.76
CA TYR A 198 -8.80 10.42 -15.06
C TYR A 198 -8.01 9.68 -13.97
N PRO A 199 -7.32 8.56 -14.29
CA PRO A 199 -6.56 7.80 -13.30
C PRO A 199 -5.27 8.54 -12.92
N LEU A 200 -4.97 8.58 -11.62
CA LEU A 200 -3.72 9.15 -11.11
C LEU A 200 -2.66 8.05 -10.94
N ASP A 201 -1.44 8.28 -11.43
CA ASP A 201 -0.32 7.38 -11.13
C ASP A 201 0.19 7.61 -9.70
N VAL A 202 -0.03 6.62 -8.85
CA VAL A 202 0.34 6.64 -7.44
C VAL A 202 1.83 6.38 -7.22
N LYS A 203 2.59 6.02 -8.26
CA LYS A 203 4.05 5.84 -8.17
C LYS A 203 4.80 7.14 -7.88
N GLN A 204 4.21 8.26 -8.29
CA GLN A 204 4.75 9.62 -8.08
C GLN A 204 4.45 10.15 -6.67
N ALA A 205 3.62 9.44 -5.89
CA ALA A 205 3.23 9.89 -4.57
C ALA A 205 4.41 9.83 -3.59
N VAL A 206 4.59 10.92 -2.84
CA VAL A 206 5.61 10.97 -1.80
C VAL A 206 5.07 10.24 -0.59
N ALA A 207 5.75 9.15 -0.26
CA ALA A 207 5.56 8.49 1.01
C ALA A 207 6.13 9.39 2.13
N LEU A 208 5.26 10.01 2.92
CA LEU A 208 5.68 10.96 3.97
C LEU A 208 6.54 10.32 5.08
N ASN A 209 6.68 9.00 5.07
CA ASN A 209 7.42 8.25 6.07
C ASN A 209 7.94 6.92 5.50
N ASP A 210 8.51 6.94 4.28
CA ASP A 210 9.31 5.80 3.80
C ASP A 210 10.66 5.78 4.51
N SER A 211 10.61 5.62 5.83
CA SER A 211 11.83 5.53 6.59
C SER A 211 12.50 4.21 6.20
N THR A 212 13.78 4.27 5.86
CA THR A 212 14.64 3.09 5.68
C THR A 212 14.48 2.09 6.84
N ALA A 213 14.08 2.56 8.03
CA ALA A 213 13.77 1.74 9.18
C ALA A 213 12.53 0.84 9.00
N ASN A 214 11.48 1.26 8.29
CA ASN A 214 10.31 0.43 8.00
C ASN A 214 10.66 -0.73 7.07
N HIS A 215 11.43 -0.47 6.01
CA HIS A 215 11.95 -1.51 5.13
C HIS A 215 12.84 -2.48 5.90
N LEU A 216 13.81 -1.95 6.66
CA LEU A 216 14.71 -2.77 7.47
C LEU A 216 13.95 -3.64 8.48
N MET A 217 12.90 -3.10 9.11
CA MET A 217 12.04 -3.85 10.01
C MET A 217 11.33 -5.01 9.29
N GLY A 218 10.85 -4.79 8.06
CA GLY A 218 10.25 -5.84 7.24
C GLY A 218 11.23 -6.98 6.97
N TYR A 219 12.46 -6.65 6.59
CA TYR A 219 13.53 -7.64 6.38
C TYR A 219 13.85 -8.42 7.65
N ILE A 220 13.94 -7.74 8.80
CA ILE A 220 14.20 -8.38 10.10
C ILE A 220 13.07 -9.34 10.46
N LEU A 221 11.81 -8.93 10.31
CA LEU A 221 10.66 -9.77 10.61
C LEU A 221 10.60 -11.00 9.70
N ALA A 222 10.80 -10.82 8.40
CA ALA A 222 10.84 -11.93 7.44
C ALA A 222 11.97 -12.91 7.77
N PHE A 223 13.18 -12.39 8.00
CA PHE A 223 14.34 -13.20 8.33
C PHE A 223 14.14 -14.03 9.61
N LEU A 224 13.63 -13.41 10.68
CA LEU A 224 13.37 -14.11 11.93
C LEU A 224 12.26 -15.16 11.77
N PHE A 225 11.19 -14.85 11.03
CA PHE A 225 10.11 -15.79 10.74
C PHE A 225 10.63 -17.03 10.00
N TYR A 226 11.34 -16.85 8.88
CA TYR A 226 11.87 -17.97 8.11
C TYR A 226 12.94 -18.75 8.89
N SER A 227 13.70 -18.10 9.78
CA SER A 227 14.70 -18.77 10.63
C SER A 227 14.04 -19.78 11.56
N VAL A 228 12.89 -19.41 12.13
CA VAL A 228 12.08 -20.30 12.95
C VAL A 228 11.53 -21.47 12.11
N ILE A 229 10.94 -21.18 10.94
CA ILE A 229 10.35 -22.20 10.08
C ILE A 229 11.39 -23.23 9.63
N PHE A 230 12.54 -22.78 9.11
CA PHE A 230 13.58 -23.70 8.65
C PHE A 230 14.22 -24.47 9.80
N TYR A 231 14.37 -23.87 10.98
CA TYR A 231 14.84 -24.60 12.16
C TYR A 231 13.91 -25.78 12.50
N PHE A 232 12.59 -25.54 12.55
CA PHE A 232 11.62 -26.61 12.84
C PHE A 232 11.63 -27.70 11.76
N LEU A 233 11.70 -27.33 10.48
CA LEU A 233 11.79 -28.30 9.37
C LEU A 233 13.04 -29.18 9.48
N LEU A 234 14.21 -28.59 9.76
CA LEU A 234 15.46 -29.33 9.85
C LEU A 234 15.50 -30.28 11.05
N VAL A 235 14.91 -29.88 12.18
CA VAL A 235 14.78 -30.76 13.37
C VAL A 235 13.86 -31.94 13.06
N GLU A 236 12.70 -31.69 12.43
CA GLU A 236 11.74 -32.73 12.07
C GLU A 236 12.34 -33.77 11.10
N ILE A 237 13.06 -33.32 10.07
CA ILE A 237 13.74 -34.19 9.11
C ILE A 237 14.82 -35.03 9.81
N GLY A 238 15.62 -34.39 10.67
CA GLY A 238 16.69 -35.07 11.42
C GLY A 238 16.18 -36.01 12.52
N GLY A 239 14.93 -35.89 12.96
CA GLY A 239 14.29 -36.80 13.91
C GLY A 239 13.85 -38.12 13.24
N LYS A 240 13.29 -38.05 12.03
CA LYS A 240 12.81 -39.22 11.29
C LYS A 240 13.92 -40.22 10.94
N GLN A 241 15.14 -39.74 10.68
CA GLN A 241 16.28 -40.61 10.38
C GLN A 241 16.73 -41.50 11.56
N ARG A 242 16.32 -41.21 12.81
CA ARG A 242 16.68 -42.01 14.00
C ARG A 242 15.68 -43.10 14.35
N VAL A 243 14.44 -43.01 13.88
CA VAL A 243 13.38 -44.00 14.21
C VAL A 243 13.39 -45.17 13.21
N GLY A 244 14.05 -44.99 12.05
CA GLY A 244 14.18 -46.02 11.01
C GLY A 244 15.57 -46.66 10.91
N ALA A 245 16.47 -46.41 11.86
CA ALA A 245 17.80 -47.01 11.96
C ALA A 245 17.91 -47.76 13.29
#